data_AF-A0A5E3X3U5-F1
#
_entry.id   AF-A0A5E3X3U5-F1
#
_cell.length_a   1.000
_cell.length_b   1.000
_cell.length_c   1.000
_cell.angle_alpha   90.00
_cell.angle_beta   90.00
_cell.angle_gamma   90.00
#
_symmetry.space_group_name_H-M   'P 1'
#
loop_
_entity.id
_entity.type
_entity.pdbx_description
1 polymer ?
#
loop_
_entity_poly.entity_id
_entity_poly.type
_entity_poly.pdbx_seq_one_letter_code
_entity_poly.pdbx_strand_id
1 'polypeptide(L)'
;MSDISIPEKLNAVYVFTTEDLGYACDPLKDRDSLREHLDGLCLAVDENDRFLQHELQDVFLTPRYQKIASFFDRDPTVLEWYYAMYALTDSKDEPVNTVASVVCGKEKPKGPVIIVKDGPASKWGSFGTDVDVDEVAKTLWYYHKSGTSVEAEFGERTLLRILSA
;
A
#
# COMPACT_ATOMS: atom_id res chain seq x y z
N MET A 1 30.45 3.33 9.69
CA MET A 1 29.88 2.36 8.74
C MET A 1 28.67 1.80 9.46
N SER A 2 27.49 2.26 9.09
CA SER A 2 26.23 1.79 9.68
C SER A 2 25.93 0.41 9.09
N ASP A 3 25.80 -0.59 9.94
CA ASP A 3 25.38 -1.93 9.57
C ASP A 3 23.96 -1.85 9.02
N ILE A 4 23.80 -2.13 7.72
CA ILE A 4 22.49 -2.26 7.09
C ILE A 4 21.96 -3.63 7.50
N SER A 5 21.16 -3.69 8.56
CA SER A 5 20.38 -4.87 8.89
C SER A 5 19.20 -4.95 7.93
N ILE A 6 19.12 -5.99 7.11
CA ILE A 6 17.91 -6.29 6.35
C ILE A 6 16.84 -6.66 7.39
N PRO A 7 15.72 -5.91 7.48
CA PRO A 7 14.71 -6.20 8.49
C PRO A 7 14.11 -7.58 8.24
N GLU A 8 13.96 -8.37 9.31
CA GLU A 8 13.24 -9.65 9.30
C GLU A 8 11.72 -9.48 9.12
N LYS A 9 11.23 -8.23 9.12
CA LYS A 9 9.81 -7.88 9.09
C LYS A 9 9.42 -7.21 7.79
N LEU A 10 8.37 -7.76 7.17
CA LEU A 10 7.74 -7.21 5.97
C LEU A 10 7.13 -5.85 6.30
N ASN A 11 7.52 -4.81 5.57
CA ASN A 11 7.08 -3.42 5.80
C ASN A 11 6.46 -2.78 4.55
N ALA A 12 6.35 -3.56 3.47
CA ALA A 12 5.69 -3.16 2.24
C ALA A 12 5.08 -4.38 1.55
N VAL A 13 4.15 -4.12 0.64
CA VAL A 13 3.50 -5.12 -0.21
C VAL A 13 3.67 -4.74 -1.67
N TYR A 14 4.27 -5.63 -2.45
CA TYR A 14 4.23 -5.57 -3.90
C TYR A 14 2.88 -6.07 -4.39
N VAL A 15 2.30 -5.40 -5.38
CA VAL A 15 1.09 -5.84 -6.05
C VAL A 15 1.40 -6.07 -7.52
N PHE A 16 1.43 -7.34 -7.90
CA PHE A 16 1.67 -7.78 -9.27
C PHE A 16 0.46 -7.51 -10.18
N THR A 17 0.73 -7.30 -11.44
CA THR A 17 -0.28 -7.41 -12.50
C THR A 17 -0.51 -8.89 -12.84
N THR A 18 -1.63 -9.20 -13.49
CA THR A 18 -1.91 -10.57 -13.93
C THR A 18 -0.88 -11.07 -14.96
N GLU A 19 -0.28 -10.18 -15.75
CA GLU A 19 0.76 -10.55 -16.72
C GLU A 19 2.07 -10.93 -16.02
N ASP A 20 2.42 -10.28 -14.90
CA ASP A 20 3.63 -10.57 -14.12
C ASP A 20 3.63 -12.02 -13.58
N LEU A 21 2.45 -12.52 -13.22
CA LEU A 21 2.28 -13.87 -12.68
C LEU A 21 2.35 -14.96 -13.76
N GLY A 22 2.28 -14.60 -15.05
CA GLY A 22 2.41 -15.55 -16.16
C GLY A 22 1.23 -16.51 -16.34
N TYR A 23 0.10 -16.28 -15.65
CA TYR A 23 -1.13 -17.03 -15.85
C TYR A 23 -2.37 -16.12 -15.87
N ALA A 24 -3.36 -16.52 -16.67
CA ALA A 24 -4.63 -15.79 -16.77
C ALA A 24 -5.59 -16.24 -15.65
N CYS A 25 -5.63 -15.49 -14.55
CA CYS A 25 -6.71 -15.55 -13.56
C CYS A 25 -7.34 -14.17 -13.41
N ASP A 26 -8.64 -14.13 -13.08
CA ASP A 26 -9.26 -12.88 -12.65
C ASP A 26 -8.86 -12.62 -11.18
N PRO A 27 -8.05 -11.57 -10.89
CA PRO A 27 -7.63 -11.26 -9.52
C PRO A 27 -8.79 -10.96 -8.57
N LEU A 28 -9.96 -10.57 -9.09
CA LEU A 28 -11.11 -10.16 -8.28
C LEU A 28 -12.20 -11.24 -8.18
N LYS A 29 -11.92 -12.44 -8.69
CA LYS A 29 -12.83 -13.59 -8.63
C LYS A 29 -13.19 -13.97 -7.19
N ASP A 30 -12.17 -14.15 -6.36
CA ASP A 30 -12.25 -14.47 -4.94
C ASP A 30 -11.05 -13.84 -4.20
N ARG A 31 -11.11 -13.83 -2.87
CA ARG A 31 -10.07 -13.20 -2.05
C ARG A 31 -8.73 -13.91 -2.20
N ASP A 32 -8.74 -15.22 -2.44
CA ASP A 32 -7.51 -16.01 -2.54
C ASP A 32 -6.79 -15.68 -3.87
N SER A 33 -7.54 -15.56 -4.97
CA SER A 33 -7.03 -15.07 -6.26
C SER A 33 -6.45 -13.64 -6.15
N LEU A 34 -7.08 -12.77 -5.36
CA LEU A 34 -6.53 -11.43 -5.08
C LEU A 34 -5.22 -11.55 -4.32
N ARG A 35 -5.20 -12.36 -3.25
CA ARG A 35 -4.05 -12.54 -2.37
C ARG A 35 -2.82 -13.08 -3.11
N GLU A 36 -2.99 -13.90 -4.13
CA GLU A 36 -1.90 -14.39 -5.00
C GLU A 36 -1.14 -13.27 -5.72
N HIS A 37 -1.77 -12.11 -5.93
CA HIS A 37 -1.12 -10.95 -6.56
C HIS A 37 -0.33 -10.09 -5.56
N LEU A 38 -0.34 -10.43 -4.28
CA LEU A 38 0.35 -9.67 -3.25
C LEU A 38 1.55 -10.44 -2.75
N ASP A 39 2.71 -9.79 -2.70
CA ASP A 39 3.89 -10.33 -2.05
C ASP A 39 4.47 -9.35 -1.04
N GLY A 40 4.92 -9.89 0.09
CA GLY A 40 5.53 -9.09 1.12
C GLY A 40 6.96 -8.77 0.75
N LEU A 41 7.40 -7.53 0.98
CA LEU A 41 8.79 -7.17 0.82
C LEU A 41 9.29 -6.31 1.98
N CYS A 42 10.62 -6.26 2.06
CA CYS A 42 11.35 -5.46 3.02
C CYS A 42 12.00 -4.28 2.29
N LEU A 43 11.49 -3.08 2.51
CA LEU A 43 12.22 -1.84 2.25
C LEU A 43 13.23 -1.62 3.37
N ALA A 44 14.36 -0.98 3.08
CA ALA A 44 15.42 -0.85 4.09
C ALA A 44 15.02 0.14 5.22
N VAL A 45 15.34 -0.25 6.45
CA VAL A 45 15.05 0.50 7.68
C VAL A 45 16.34 0.80 8.45
N ASP A 46 16.31 1.81 9.31
CA ASP A 46 17.38 2.14 10.25
C ASP A 46 17.36 1.20 11.47
N GLU A 47 18.32 1.39 12.37
CA GLU A 47 18.47 0.64 13.62
C GLU A 47 17.28 0.77 14.60
N ASN A 48 16.30 1.62 14.31
CA ASN A 48 15.08 1.82 15.09
C ASN A 48 13.82 1.34 14.35
N ASP A 49 13.95 0.47 13.33
CA ASP A 49 12.86 0.00 12.45
C ASP A 49 12.12 1.13 11.70
N ARG A 50 12.74 2.31 11.57
CA ARG A 50 12.18 3.42 10.79
C ARG A 50 12.70 3.30 9.38
N PHE A 51 11.85 3.51 8.38
CA PHE A 51 12.33 3.54 7.00
C PHE A 51 13.46 4.57 6.85
N LEU A 52 14.54 4.17 6.17
CA LEU A 52 15.66 5.07 5.95
C LEU A 52 15.20 6.29 5.14
N GLN A 53 15.70 7.48 5.51
CA GLN A 53 15.26 8.74 4.90
C GLN A 53 15.47 8.78 3.37
N HIS A 54 16.41 8.00 2.83
CA HIS A 54 16.64 7.82 1.39
C HIS A 54 15.70 6.80 0.72
N GLU A 55 15.27 5.75 1.43
CA GLU A 55 14.30 4.76 0.92
C GLU A 55 12.89 5.33 0.85
N LEU A 56 12.50 6.10 1.88
CA LEU A 56 11.26 6.87 1.83
C LEU A 56 11.32 7.96 0.77
N GLN A 57 12.46 8.64 0.58
CA GLN A 57 12.55 9.60 -0.53
C GLN A 57 12.48 8.90 -1.88
N ASP A 58 13.07 7.72 -2.03
CA ASP A 58 13.04 6.95 -3.28
C ASP A 58 11.64 6.41 -3.65
N VAL A 59 10.79 6.11 -2.68
CA VAL A 59 9.41 5.68 -2.94
C VAL A 59 8.39 6.84 -2.83
N PHE A 60 8.57 7.79 -1.91
CA PHE A 60 7.58 8.83 -1.58
C PHE A 60 7.87 10.19 -2.23
N LEU A 61 9.10 10.48 -2.66
CA LEU A 61 9.53 11.82 -3.11
C LEU A 61 10.40 11.83 -4.37
N THR A 62 10.72 10.67 -4.95
CA THR A 62 11.47 10.57 -6.20
C THR A 62 10.51 10.70 -7.39
N PRO A 63 10.88 11.44 -8.45
CA PRO A 63 10.04 11.60 -9.65
C PRO A 63 9.70 10.29 -10.38
N ARG A 64 10.20 9.14 -9.91
CA ARG A 64 9.95 7.80 -10.45
C ARG A 64 8.72 7.13 -9.86
N TYR A 65 8.34 7.45 -8.62
CA TYR A 65 7.18 6.86 -7.97
C TYR A 65 6.19 7.94 -7.59
N GLN A 66 4.93 7.71 -7.90
CA GLN A 66 3.84 8.62 -7.59
C GLN A 66 2.84 7.92 -6.68
N LYS A 67 2.44 8.60 -5.60
CA LYS A 67 1.30 8.18 -4.79
C LYS A 67 0.02 8.28 -5.60
N ILE A 68 -0.66 7.15 -5.77
CA ILE A 68 -1.88 7.03 -6.58
C ILE A 68 -3.14 6.85 -5.73
N ALA A 69 -3.01 6.29 -4.52
CA ALA A 69 -4.14 6.12 -3.61
C ALA A 69 -3.72 6.17 -2.14
N SER A 70 -4.68 6.50 -1.29
CA SER A 70 -4.63 6.25 0.16
C SER A 70 -5.93 5.60 0.58
N PHE A 71 -5.86 4.58 1.43
CA PHE A 71 -7.03 3.85 1.91
C PHE A 71 -6.78 3.34 3.33
N PHE A 72 -7.84 3.18 4.11
CA PHE A 72 -7.70 2.73 5.49
C PHE A 72 -7.71 1.21 5.58
N ASP A 73 -7.05 0.69 6.61
CA ASP A 73 -7.28 -0.68 7.03
C ASP A 73 -8.73 -0.85 7.48
N ARG A 74 -9.30 -2.04 7.27
CA ARG A 74 -10.67 -2.35 7.69
C ARG A 74 -10.87 -2.30 9.21
N ASP A 75 -9.81 -2.34 10.00
CA ASP A 75 -9.91 -2.21 11.45
C ASP A 75 -10.35 -0.79 11.82
N PRO A 76 -11.58 -0.60 12.35
CA PRO A 76 -12.09 0.73 12.70
C PRO A 76 -11.33 1.38 13.86
N THR A 77 -10.59 0.60 14.65
CA THR A 77 -9.81 1.08 15.80
C THR A 77 -8.48 1.68 15.37
N VAL A 78 -7.99 1.33 14.18
CA VAL A 78 -6.77 1.88 13.61
C VAL A 78 -7.04 3.26 13.03
N LEU A 79 -6.65 4.30 13.75
CA LEU A 79 -6.71 5.69 13.28
C LEU A 79 -5.33 6.35 13.18
N GLU A 80 -4.28 5.65 13.59
CA GLU A 80 -2.93 6.19 13.67
C GLU A 80 -2.12 6.05 12.38
N TRP A 81 -2.56 5.20 11.45
CA TRP A 81 -1.94 5.01 10.14
C TRP A 81 -3.01 4.66 9.09
N TYR A 82 -2.63 4.70 7.82
CA TYR A 82 -3.40 4.23 6.67
C TYR A 82 -2.46 3.58 5.65
N TYR A 83 -2.98 2.89 4.64
CA TYR A 83 -2.17 2.39 3.54
C TYR A 83 -2.03 3.45 2.45
N ALA A 84 -0.81 3.64 1.96
CA ALA A 84 -0.50 4.46 0.81
C ALA A 84 0.01 3.57 -0.32
N MET A 85 -0.46 3.84 -1.54
CA MET A 85 -0.11 3.07 -2.74
C MET A 85 0.67 3.93 -3.73
N TYR A 86 1.75 3.37 -4.25
CA TYR A 86 2.70 4.03 -5.15
C TYR A 86 2.87 3.25 -6.44
N ALA A 87 2.79 3.93 -7.58
CA ALA A 87 3.09 3.37 -8.90
C ALA A 87 4.29 4.05 -9.52
N LEU A 88 4.97 3.35 -10.43
CA LEU A 88 6.02 3.93 -11.26
C LEU A 88 5.43 4.93 -12.27
N THR A 89 6.05 6.09 -12.42
CA THR A 89 5.57 7.17 -13.30
C THR A 89 5.67 6.83 -14.79
N ASP A 90 6.61 5.94 -15.15
CA ASP A 90 6.91 5.56 -16.54
C ASP A 90 6.23 4.26 -16.99
N SER A 91 5.37 3.65 -16.17
CA SER A 91 4.65 2.40 -16.50
C SER A 91 3.47 2.59 -17.47
N LYS A 92 3.51 3.61 -18.33
CA LYS A 92 2.39 3.93 -19.24
C LYS A 92 2.09 2.85 -20.28
N ASP A 93 3.09 2.05 -20.64
CA ASP A 93 2.97 0.96 -21.61
C ASP A 93 2.69 -0.40 -20.95
N GLU A 94 2.68 -0.46 -19.63
CA GLU A 94 2.43 -1.68 -18.87
C GLU A 94 0.93 -2.02 -18.77
N PRO A 95 0.59 -3.29 -18.47
CA PRO A 95 -0.79 -3.71 -18.24
C PRO A 95 -1.43 -3.00 -17.04
N VAL A 96 -2.76 -2.92 -17.04
CA VAL A 96 -3.51 -2.36 -15.91
C VAL A 96 -3.40 -3.28 -14.71
N ASN A 97 -3.08 -2.71 -13.56
CA ASN A 97 -3.12 -3.40 -12.29
C ASN A 97 -4.55 -3.42 -11.74
N THR A 98 -5.25 -4.52 -11.99
CA THR A 98 -6.66 -4.68 -11.62
C THR A 98 -6.86 -4.64 -10.10
N VAL A 99 -5.90 -5.15 -9.32
CA VAL A 99 -5.95 -5.11 -7.85
C VAL A 99 -5.78 -3.69 -7.34
N ALA A 100 -4.77 -2.96 -7.84
CA ALA A 100 -4.55 -1.56 -7.48
C ALA A 100 -5.74 -0.65 -7.86
N SER A 101 -6.39 -0.95 -8.99
CA SER A 101 -7.57 -0.21 -9.46
C SER A 101 -8.75 -0.24 -8.47
N VAL A 102 -8.80 -1.20 -7.55
CA VAL A 102 -9.85 -1.29 -6.52
C VAL A 102 -9.93 -0.03 -5.66
N VAL A 103 -8.78 0.57 -5.34
CA VAL A 103 -8.69 1.71 -4.41
C VAL A 103 -8.30 3.03 -5.08
N CYS A 104 -8.13 3.02 -6.41
CA CYS A 104 -7.77 4.21 -7.20
C CYS A 104 -8.97 4.89 -7.89
N GLY A 105 -10.19 4.49 -7.53
CA GLY A 105 -11.42 5.09 -8.05
C GLY A 105 -11.56 4.95 -9.57
N LYS A 106 -11.48 6.06 -10.30
CA LYS A 106 -11.55 6.08 -11.77
C LYS A 106 -10.19 5.86 -12.44
N GLU A 107 -9.10 6.00 -11.70
CA GLU A 107 -7.77 5.79 -12.23
C GLU A 107 -7.49 4.30 -12.43
N LYS A 108 -6.74 4.00 -13.49
CA LYS A 108 -6.33 2.65 -13.85
C LYS A 108 -4.82 2.59 -13.80
N PRO A 109 -4.22 2.42 -12.60
CA PRO A 109 -2.78 2.32 -12.49
C PRO A 109 -2.27 1.18 -13.36
N LYS A 110 -1.12 1.42 -13.99
CA LYS A 110 -0.46 0.48 -14.88
C LYS A 110 0.84 0.01 -14.25
N GLY A 111 1.19 -1.24 -14.53
CA GLY A 111 2.35 -1.90 -13.95
C GLY A 111 2.16 -2.25 -12.49
N PRO A 112 3.21 -2.81 -11.86
CA PRO A 112 3.17 -3.17 -10.47
C PRO A 112 3.16 -1.93 -9.57
N VAL A 113 2.59 -2.09 -8.38
CA VAL A 113 2.50 -1.02 -7.38
C VAL A 113 3.00 -1.50 -6.03
N ILE A 114 3.37 -0.55 -5.17
CA ILE A 114 3.86 -0.80 -3.82
C ILE A 114 2.87 -0.20 -2.83
N ILE A 115 2.48 -0.97 -1.82
CA ILE A 115 1.67 -0.52 -0.68
C ILE A 115 2.55 -0.47 0.56
N VAL A 116 2.43 0.61 1.32
CA VAL A 116 3.15 0.85 2.58
C VAL A 116 2.20 1.44 3.61
N LYS A 117 2.54 1.29 4.89
CA LYS A 117 1.90 2.06 5.95
C LYS A 117 2.40 3.51 5.91
N ASP A 118 1.47 4.43 6.01
CA ASP A 118 1.70 5.87 6.01
C ASP A 118 0.86 6.54 7.11
N GLY A 119 1.24 7.75 7.51
CA GLY A 119 0.61 8.48 8.60
C GLY A 119 1.28 9.83 8.84
N PRO A 120 0.82 10.61 9.83
CA PRO A 120 1.41 11.86 10.23
C PRO A 120 2.87 11.66 10.62
N ALA A 121 3.74 12.51 10.07
CA ALA A 121 5.18 12.48 10.30
C ALA A 121 5.54 12.49 11.80
N SER A 122 4.75 13.17 12.63
CA SER A 122 4.97 13.22 14.08
C SER A 122 4.81 11.88 14.79
N LYS A 123 4.15 10.89 14.17
CA LYS A 123 3.92 9.55 14.75
C LYS A 123 4.79 8.45 14.14
N TRP A 124 5.56 8.73 13.09
CA TRP A 124 6.40 7.72 12.42
C TRP A 124 7.39 7.02 13.36
N GLY A 125 7.91 7.74 14.36
CA GLY A 125 8.82 7.15 15.35
C GLY A 125 8.15 6.30 16.42
N SER A 126 6.81 6.18 16.41
CA SER A 126 6.01 5.51 17.44
C SER A 126 5.12 4.38 16.94
N PHE A 127 4.90 4.24 15.63
CA PHE A 127 4.13 3.12 15.07
C PHE A 127 5.04 2.16 14.32
N GLY A 128 4.76 0.86 14.46
CA GLY A 128 5.47 -0.19 13.73
C GLY A 128 5.21 -0.11 12.22
N THR A 129 6.26 -0.31 11.44
CA THR A 129 6.22 -0.29 9.97
C THR A 129 5.72 -1.62 9.38
N ASP A 130 5.59 -2.65 10.21
CA ASP A 130 5.16 -4.00 9.84
C ASP A 130 3.82 -3.99 9.07
N VAL A 131 3.80 -4.62 7.89
CA VAL A 131 2.60 -4.80 7.06
C VAL A 131 2.26 -6.28 6.97
N ASP A 132 1.02 -6.62 7.33
CA ASP A 132 0.46 -7.95 7.12
C ASP A 132 -0.20 -8.02 5.75
N VAL A 133 0.37 -8.82 4.85
CA VAL A 133 -0.12 -9.02 3.48
C VAL A 133 -1.56 -9.55 3.46
N ASP A 134 -1.95 -10.38 4.43
CA ASP A 134 -3.30 -10.94 4.52
C ASP A 134 -4.32 -9.88 4.96
N GLU A 135 -3.95 -8.95 5.85
CA GLU A 135 -4.82 -7.82 6.20
C GLU A 135 -4.95 -6.81 5.06
N VAL A 136 -3.88 -6.57 4.29
CA VAL A 136 -3.95 -5.77 3.06
C VAL A 136 -4.90 -6.44 2.06
N ALA A 137 -4.78 -7.75 1.83
CA ALA A 137 -5.68 -8.49 0.94
C ALA A 137 -7.15 -8.42 1.41
N LYS A 138 -7.41 -8.58 2.72
CA LYS A 138 -8.76 -8.44 3.29
C LYS A 138 -9.31 -7.03 3.09
N THR A 139 -8.49 -6.01 3.25
CA THR A 139 -8.86 -4.60 3.08
C THR A 139 -9.19 -4.29 1.63
N LEU A 140 -8.35 -4.68 0.68
CA LEU A 140 -8.62 -4.52 -0.76
C LEU A 140 -9.89 -5.28 -1.17
N TRP A 141 -10.07 -6.51 -0.69
CA TRP A 141 -11.29 -7.28 -0.96
C TRP A 141 -12.55 -6.59 -0.43
N TYR A 142 -12.47 -5.97 0.76
CA TYR A 142 -13.57 -5.18 1.31
C TYR A 142 -13.93 -4.03 0.38
N TYR A 143 -12.98 -3.19 -0.04
CA TYR A 143 -13.24 -2.08 -0.96
C TYR A 143 -13.85 -2.56 -2.28
N HIS A 144 -13.36 -3.69 -2.82
CA HIS A 144 -13.92 -4.27 -4.02
C HIS A 144 -15.39 -4.70 -3.84
N LYS A 145 -15.75 -5.30 -2.70
CA LYS A 145 -17.12 -5.82 -2.47
C LYS A 145 -18.11 -4.82 -1.90
N SER A 146 -17.65 -3.85 -1.10
CA SER A 146 -18.53 -2.87 -0.46
C SER A 146 -19.09 -1.87 -1.47
N GLY A 147 -18.34 -1.59 -2.54
CA GLY A 147 -18.65 -0.48 -3.45
C GLY A 147 -18.53 0.89 -2.78
N THR A 148 -17.96 0.96 -1.58
CA THR A 148 -17.70 2.21 -0.87
C THR A 148 -16.68 3.03 -1.65
N SER A 149 -16.96 4.32 -1.87
CA SER A 149 -15.98 5.24 -2.42
C SER A 149 -14.84 5.39 -1.42
N VAL A 150 -13.65 4.98 -1.84
CA VAL A 150 -12.42 5.10 -1.06
C VAL A 150 -12.20 6.54 -0.63
N GLU A 151 -12.50 7.50 -1.50
CA GLU A 151 -12.38 8.92 -1.22
C GLU A 151 -13.31 9.38 -0.08
N ALA A 152 -14.55 8.87 -0.05
CA ALA A 152 -15.51 9.20 0.99
C ALA A 152 -15.10 8.62 2.35
N GLU A 153 -14.74 7.34 2.38
CA GLU A 153 -14.31 6.66 3.61
C GLU A 153 -12.99 7.24 4.13
N PHE A 154 -12.04 7.51 3.21
CA PHE A 154 -10.77 8.12 3.56
C PHE A 154 -10.96 9.53 4.13
N GLY A 155 -11.85 10.33 3.54
CA GLY A 155 -12.20 11.65 4.05
C GLY A 155 -12.82 11.60 5.46
N GLU A 156 -13.79 10.71 5.68
CA GLU A 156 -14.47 10.54 6.96
C GLU A 156 -13.50 10.12 8.07
N ARG A 157 -12.69 9.08 7.84
CA ARG A 157 -11.76 8.59 8.87
C ARG A 157 -10.60 9.55 9.11
N THR A 158 -10.16 10.29 8.08
CA THR A 158 -9.20 11.38 8.26
C THR A 158 -9.78 12.48 9.16
N LEU A 159 -11.06 12.84 8.99
CA LEU A 159 -11.72 13.82 9.86
C LEU A 159 -11.82 13.31 11.30
N LEU A 160 -12.26 12.06 11.51
CA LEU A 160 -12.31 11.44 12.85
C LEU A 160 -10.95 11.48 13.55
N ARG A 161 -9.88 11.22 12.80
CA ARG A 161 -8.50 11.28 13.29
C ARG A 161 -8.10 12.70 13.70
N ILE A 162 -8.44 13.72 12.91
CA ILE A 162 -8.14 15.12 13.25
C ILE A 162 -8.87 15.54 14.52
N LEU A 163 -10.12 15.11 14.70
CA LEU A 163 -10.94 15.46 15.86
C LEU A 163 -10.58 14.70 17.14
N SER A 164 -9.86 13.58 17.03
CA SER A 164 -9.43 12.74 18.16
C SER A 164 -7.98 12.96 18.60
N ALA A 165 -7.25 13.81 17.88
CA ALA A 165 -5.87 14.20 18.17
C ALA A 165 -5.80 15.44 19.08
#